data_AF-A0A2S2QKS3-F1
#
_entry.id   AF-A0A2S2QKS3-F1
#
_cell.length_a   1.000
_cell.length_b   1.000
_cell.length_c   1.000
_cell.angle_alpha   90.00
_cell.angle_beta   90.00
_cell.angle_gamma   90.00
#
_symmetry.space_group_name_H-M   'P 1'
#
loop_
_entity.id
_entity.type
_entity.pdbx_description
1 polymer ?
#
loop_
_entity_poly.entity_id
_entity_poly.type
_entity_poly.pdbx_seq_one_letter_code
_entity_poly.pdbx_strand_id
1 'polypeptide(L)'
;MNMGAVGHMKRIKDAAKVARHVMENTKHTLLVGDGATQFAIQMGFKETDLSTNYSLTLWNQWKTNCQPNFWNNVRPNPEKYCGPYKPNPSSKSKPTSNFVDMKNHDTIGIVAIDHNGNIAAGTSTNGAKFKIPG
;
A
#
# COMPACT_ATOMS: atom_id res chain seq x y z
N MET A 1 21.36 13.98 3.44
CA MET A 1 20.39 13.27 2.59
C MET A 1 19.05 13.37 3.28
N ASN A 2 18.05 13.96 2.64
CA ASN A 2 16.71 14.15 3.21
C ASN A 2 15.77 13.09 2.66
N MET A 3 14.91 12.53 3.50
CA MET A 3 13.98 11.47 3.12
C MET A 3 12.66 11.64 3.85
N GLY A 4 11.56 11.24 3.21
CA GLY A 4 10.23 11.22 3.81
C GLY A 4 9.35 10.19 3.13
N ALA A 5 8.49 9.55 3.92
CA ALA A 5 7.66 8.45 3.50
C ALA A 5 6.35 8.40 4.29
N VAL A 6 5.32 7.85 3.65
CA VAL A 6 4.07 7.48 4.29
C VAL A 6 3.69 6.05 3.95
N GLY A 7 3.17 5.30 4.92
CA GLY A 7 2.72 3.92 4.74
C GLY A 7 1.31 3.71 5.25
N HIS A 8 0.51 2.86 4.59
CA HIS A 8 -0.88 2.59 4.99
C HIS A 8 -1.74 3.85 5.23
N MET A 9 -1.42 4.97 4.57
CA MET A 9 -2.14 6.23 4.73
C MET A 9 -3.45 6.18 3.93
N LYS A 10 -4.57 6.45 4.60
CA LYS A 10 -5.90 6.37 4.00
C LYS A 10 -6.44 7.76 3.71
N ARG A 11 -7.36 7.84 2.75
CA ARG A 11 -8.23 9.01 2.51
C ARG A 11 -7.50 10.30 2.10
N ILE A 12 -6.24 10.22 1.68
CA ILE A 12 -5.50 11.36 1.13
C ILE A 12 -4.96 10.98 -0.26
N LYS A 13 -5.37 11.72 -1.29
CA LYS A 13 -5.03 11.43 -2.68
C LYS A 13 -3.55 11.64 -2.99
N ASP A 14 -2.95 12.71 -2.46
CA ASP A 14 -1.62 13.19 -2.85
C ASP A 14 -0.50 12.59 -1.97
N ALA A 15 -0.40 11.26 -1.89
CA ALA A 15 0.54 10.57 -0.99
C ALA A 15 2.01 11.00 -1.15
N ALA A 16 2.48 11.20 -2.38
CA ALA A 16 3.85 11.65 -2.64
C ALA A 16 4.13 13.06 -2.09
N LYS A 17 3.15 13.97 -2.13
CA LYS A 17 3.28 15.30 -1.53
C LYS A 17 3.31 15.20 0.00
N VAL A 18 2.48 14.35 0.60
CA VAL A 18 2.54 14.14 2.06
C VAL A 18 3.91 13.60 2.47
N ALA A 19 4.48 12.64 1.74
CA ALA A 19 5.83 12.15 1.98
C ALA A 19 6.90 13.27 1.90
N ARG A 20 6.75 14.20 0.93
CA ARG A 20 7.59 15.41 0.85
C ARG A 20 7.41 16.29 2.09
N HIS A 21 6.19 16.50 2.57
CA HIS A 21 5.94 17.24 3.80
C HIS A 21 6.55 16.56 5.03
N VAL A 22 6.55 15.22 5.12
CA VAL A 22 7.26 14.50 6.19
C VAL A 22 8.75 14.85 6.17
N MET A 23 9.36 14.81 4.99
CA MET A 23 10.79 15.12 4.80
C MET A 23 11.17 16.55 5.18
N GLU A 24 10.31 17.53 4.87
CA GLU A 24 10.62 18.95 5.03
C GLU A 24 10.19 19.54 6.37
N ASN A 25 9.14 18.99 6.99
CA ASN A 25 8.46 19.61 8.13
C ASN A 25 8.48 18.75 9.40
N THR A 26 9.24 17.65 9.40
CA THR A 26 9.39 16.80 10.58
C THR A 26 10.83 16.35 10.73
N LYS A 27 11.20 15.89 11.94
CA LYS A 27 12.46 15.17 12.17
C LYS A 27 12.33 13.66 11.90
N HIS A 28 11.16 13.20 11.50
CA HIS A 28 10.88 11.80 11.18
C HIS A 28 11.09 11.53 9.69
N THR A 29 11.27 10.26 9.34
CA THR A 29 11.39 9.82 7.94
C THR A 29 10.15 9.06 7.46
N LEU A 30 9.36 8.48 8.36
CA LEU A 30 8.21 7.65 8.01
C LEU A 30 7.06 7.89 8.99
N LEU A 31 5.87 8.15 8.46
CA LEU A 31 4.61 8.12 9.21
C LEU A 31 3.68 7.06 8.62
N VAL A 32 2.87 6.39 9.46
CA VAL A 32 2.00 5.31 8.97
C VAL A 32 0.57 5.40 9.50
N GLY A 33 -0.35 4.74 8.79
CA GLY A 33 -1.74 4.55 9.22
C GLY A 33 -2.52 5.85 9.33
N ASP A 34 -3.48 5.88 10.27
CA ASP A 34 -4.32 7.06 10.49
C ASP A 34 -3.52 8.26 11.03
N GLY A 35 -2.38 8.03 11.69
CA GLY A 35 -1.46 9.10 12.11
C GLY A 35 -0.86 9.86 10.93
N ALA A 36 -0.53 9.17 9.83
CA ALA A 36 -0.09 9.83 8.60
C ALA A 36 -1.22 10.67 7.97
N THR A 37 -2.47 10.19 8.02
CA THR A 37 -3.64 10.93 7.55
C THR A 37 -3.87 12.19 8.39
N GLN A 38 -3.79 12.10 9.72
CA GLN A 38 -3.92 13.26 10.62
C GLN A 38 -2.84 14.30 10.36
N PHE A 39 -1.58 13.87 10.20
CA PHE A 39 -0.49 14.75 9.82
C PHE A 39 -0.78 15.45 8.48
N ALA A 40 -1.24 14.73 7.47
CA ALA A 40 -1.59 15.32 6.17
C ALA A 40 -2.68 16.40 6.33
N ILE A 41 -3.72 16.15 7.11
CA ILE A 41 -4.79 17.13 7.37
C ILE A 41 -4.22 18.39 8.03
N GLN A 42 -3.33 18.25 9.01
CA GLN A 42 -2.65 19.38 9.67
C GLN A 42 -1.76 20.19 8.71
N MET A 43 -1.21 19.54 7.68
CA MET A 43 -0.45 20.18 6.59
C MET A 43 -1.35 20.79 5.50
N GLY A 44 -2.68 20.77 5.67
CA GLY A 44 -3.64 21.40 4.76
C GLY A 44 -4.17 20.49 3.64
N PHE A 45 -3.86 19.20 3.67
CA PHE A 45 -4.44 18.24 2.72
C PHE A 45 -5.90 17.94 3.07
N LYS A 46 -6.72 17.71 2.03
CA LYS A 46 -8.13 17.37 2.20
C LYS A 46 -8.32 15.86 2.26
N GLU A 47 -9.08 15.43 3.27
CA GLU A 47 -9.56 14.07 3.35
C GLU A 47 -10.64 13.82 2.30
N THR A 48 -10.49 12.76 1.51
CA THR A 48 -11.38 12.40 0.41
C THR A 48 -11.55 10.90 0.30
N ASP A 49 -12.72 10.44 -0.13
CA ASP A 49 -12.88 9.05 -0.55
C ASP A 49 -12.04 8.79 -1.81
N LEU A 50 -11.23 7.74 -1.77
CA LEU A 50 -10.36 7.31 -2.87
C LEU A 50 -10.99 6.16 -3.67
N SER A 51 -12.16 5.69 -3.25
CA SER A 51 -12.90 4.61 -3.89
C SER A 51 -13.50 5.09 -5.21
N THR A 52 -13.47 4.21 -6.21
CA THR A 52 -14.13 4.40 -7.50
C THR A 52 -15.19 3.31 -7.69
N ASN A 53 -16.16 3.53 -8.57
CA ASN A 53 -17.15 2.50 -8.92
C ASN A 53 -16.47 1.20 -9.41
N TYR A 54 -15.36 1.34 -10.14
CA TYR A 54 -14.54 0.21 -10.57
C TYR A 54 -13.93 -0.55 -9.38
N SER A 55 -13.23 0.14 -8.47
CA SER A 55 -12.60 -0.51 -7.31
C SER A 55 -13.63 -1.14 -6.36
N LEU A 56 -14.79 -0.51 -6.20
CA LEU A 56 -15.90 -1.04 -5.40
C LEU A 56 -16.48 -2.32 -6.02
N THR A 57 -16.64 -2.35 -7.35
CA THR A 57 -17.13 -3.55 -8.06
C THR A 57 -16.15 -4.72 -7.88
N LEU A 58 -14.86 -4.47 -8.08
CA LEU A 58 -13.80 -5.47 -7.84
C LEU A 58 -13.79 -5.97 -6.40
N TRP A 59 -13.90 -5.06 -5.43
CA TRP A 59 -13.92 -5.42 -4.01
C TRP A 59 -15.14 -6.25 -3.64
N ASN A 60 -16.33 -5.90 -4.14
CA ASN A 60 -17.55 -6.67 -3.90
C ASN A 60 -17.47 -8.09 -4.47
N GLN A 61 -16.91 -8.24 -5.68
CA GLN A 61 -16.67 -9.55 -6.29
C GLN A 61 -15.62 -10.35 -5.50
N TRP A 62 -14.56 -9.70 -5.05
CA TRP A 62 -13.54 -10.36 -4.24
C TRP A 62 -14.08 -10.81 -2.89
N LYS A 63 -14.89 -9.99 -2.20
CA LYS A 63 -15.40 -10.25 -0.85
C LYS A 63 -16.18 -11.57 -0.73
N THR A 64 -16.79 -12.07 -1.79
CA THR A 64 -17.56 -13.32 -1.77
C THR A 64 -16.67 -14.58 -1.74
N ASN A 65 -15.46 -14.52 -2.31
CA ASN A 65 -14.53 -15.65 -2.41
C ASN A 65 -13.19 -15.42 -1.68
N CYS A 66 -12.87 -14.16 -1.39
CA CYS A 66 -11.62 -13.65 -0.82
C CYS A 66 -10.36 -14.16 -1.54
N GLN A 67 -10.43 -14.35 -2.86
CA GLN A 67 -9.31 -14.77 -3.69
C GLN A 67 -9.00 -13.76 -4.80
N PRO A 68 -7.71 -13.48 -5.07
CA PRO A 68 -6.54 -13.99 -4.35
C PRO A 68 -6.40 -13.33 -2.96
N ASN A 69 -5.73 -14.02 -2.03
CA ASN A 69 -5.27 -13.43 -0.78
C ASN A 69 -3.80 -13.76 -0.52
N PHE A 70 -3.20 -13.04 0.43
CA PHE A 70 -1.75 -13.07 0.67
C PHE A 70 -1.37 -13.93 1.88
N TRP A 71 -2.29 -14.77 2.38
CA TRP A 71 -2.00 -15.68 3.48
C TRP A 71 -1.25 -16.91 2.97
N ASN A 72 -0.16 -17.26 3.65
CA ASN A 72 0.62 -18.46 3.35
C ASN A 72 0.93 -19.22 4.63
N ASN A 73 1.08 -20.55 4.53
CA ASN A 73 1.38 -21.42 5.67
C ASN A 73 0.37 -21.29 6.83
N VAL A 74 -0.91 -21.21 6.50
CA VAL A 74 -2.01 -21.13 7.47
C VAL A 74 -3.03 -22.26 7.29
N ARG A 75 -3.85 -22.47 8.33
CA ARG A 75 -5.07 -23.31 8.31
C ARG A 75 -6.28 -22.44 8.68
N PRO A 76 -7.46 -22.65 8.07
CA PRO A 76 -7.74 -23.57 6.97
C PRO A 76 -7.05 -23.13 5.66
N ASN A 77 -7.11 -23.95 4.59
CA ASN A 77 -6.40 -23.67 3.33
C ASN A 77 -6.75 -22.26 2.79
N PRO A 78 -5.77 -21.34 2.65
CA PRO A 78 -6.02 -19.97 2.22
C PRO A 78 -6.54 -19.84 0.79
N GLU A 79 -6.38 -20.85 -0.07
CA GLU A 79 -6.91 -20.85 -1.44
C GLU A 79 -8.42 -21.12 -1.49
N LYS A 80 -9.01 -21.65 -0.41
CA LYS A 80 -10.41 -22.12 -0.37
C LYS A 80 -11.29 -21.40 0.64
N TYR A 81 -10.71 -20.85 1.70
CA TYR A 81 -11.46 -20.29 2.84
C TYR A 81 -10.96 -18.90 3.15
N CYS A 82 -11.83 -17.99 3.58
CA CYS A 82 -11.48 -16.61 3.95
C CYS A 82 -10.95 -16.44 5.39
N GLY A 83 -10.51 -17.52 6.03
CA GLY A 83 -10.16 -17.54 7.45
C GLY A 83 -11.37 -17.63 8.39
N PRO A 84 -11.21 -17.33 9.70
CA PRO A 84 -9.98 -16.86 10.34
C PRO A 84 -8.85 -17.88 10.22
N TYR A 85 -7.63 -17.38 10.04
CA TYR A 85 -6.45 -18.20 9.80
C TYR A 85 -5.65 -18.41 11.08
N LYS A 86 -5.03 -19.59 11.20
CA LYS A 86 -4.04 -19.91 12.23
C LYS A 86 -2.75 -20.42 11.59
N PRO A 87 -1.57 -20.14 12.17
CA PRO A 87 -0.31 -20.66 11.66
C PRO A 87 -0.35 -22.19 11.53
N ASN A 88 0.22 -22.71 10.45
CA ASN A 88 0.36 -24.14 10.20
C ASN A 88 1.84 -24.51 10.25
N PRO A 89 2.36 -24.91 11.43
CA PRO A 89 3.80 -25.15 11.62
C PRO A 89 4.37 -26.30 10.76
N SER A 90 3.51 -27.16 10.20
CA SER A 90 3.90 -28.29 9.36
C SER A 90 3.91 -27.97 7.85
N SER A 91 3.48 -26.77 7.45
CA SER A 91 3.38 -26.36 6.06
C SER A 91 4.72 -25.81 5.57
N LYS A 92 5.37 -26.51 4.64
CA LYS A 92 6.43 -25.96 3.79
C LYS A 92 5.85 -25.75 2.39
N SER A 93 4.84 -24.89 2.23
CA SER A 93 4.40 -24.55 0.87
C SER A 93 5.43 -23.64 0.23
N LYS A 94 5.92 -24.04 -0.95
CA LYS A 94 6.60 -23.11 -1.86
C LYS A 94 5.59 -22.02 -2.25
N PRO A 95 5.99 -20.75 -2.34
CA PRO A 95 5.08 -19.69 -2.80
C PRO A 95 4.68 -20.01 -4.25
N THR A 96 3.41 -20.39 -4.47
CA THR A 96 2.95 -20.96 -5.75
C THR A 96 2.32 -19.97 -6.71
N SER A 97 2.38 -18.67 -6.46
CA SER A 97 1.74 -17.72 -7.39
C SER A 97 2.36 -16.33 -7.35
N ASN A 98 2.80 -15.89 -8.54
CA ASN A 98 3.11 -14.50 -8.83
C ASN A 98 1.80 -13.70 -8.85
N PHE A 99 1.27 -13.35 -7.66
CA PHE A 99 0.09 -12.49 -7.54
C PHE A 99 0.37 -11.02 -7.86
N VAL A 100 1.64 -10.67 -8.04
CA VAL A 100 2.08 -9.34 -8.46
C VAL A 100 2.45 -9.44 -9.94
N ASP A 101 1.51 -9.03 -10.79
CA ASP A 101 1.72 -8.85 -12.21
C ASP A 101 1.53 -7.37 -12.60
N MET A 102 1.86 -7.03 -13.85
CA MET A 102 1.77 -5.67 -14.38
C MET A 102 0.35 -5.08 -14.31
N LYS A 103 -0.70 -5.91 -14.20
CA LYS A 103 -2.10 -5.50 -14.11
C LYS A 103 -2.61 -5.42 -12.67
N ASN A 104 -1.83 -5.89 -11.70
CA ASN A 104 -2.22 -6.05 -10.29
C ASN A 104 -1.41 -5.21 -9.30
N HIS A 105 -0.53 -4.34 -9.80
CA HIS A 105 0.27 -3.45 -8.98
C HIS A 105 0.52 -2.11 -9.66
N ASP A 106 -0.28 -1.10 -9.32
CA ASP A 106 -0.16 0.25 -9.88
C ASP A 106 0.91 1.01 -9.09
N THR A 107 2.16 0.88 -9.52
CA THR A 107 3.30 1.59 -8.90
C THR A 107 4.03 2.39 -9.94
N ILE A 108 4.29 3.65 -9.59
CA ILE A 108 5.12 4.54 -10.38
C ILE A 108 6.36 4.91 -9.57
N GLY A 109 7.52 4.72 -10.19
CA GLY A 109 8.81 5.20 -9.71
C GLY A 109 9.35 6.24 -10.68
N ILE A 110 9.90 7.33 -10.15
CA ILE A 110 10.48 8.41 -10.96
C ILE A 110 11.84 8.76 -10.35
N VAL A 111 12.83 8.92 -11.23
CA VAL A 111 14.15 9.46 -10.89
C VAL A 111 14.39 10.65 -11.81
N ALA A 112 14.87 11.75 -11.25
CA ALA A 112 15.21 12.96 -11.98
C ALA A 112 16.61 13.45 -11.58
N ILE A 113 17.31 14.01 -12.55
CA ILE A 113 18.62 14.65 -12.38
C ILE A 113 18.49 16.08 -12.90
N ASP A 114 18.88 17.07 -12.10
CA ASP A 114 18.85 18.47 -12.51
C ASP A 114 20.16 18.90 -13.20
N HIS A 115 20.22 20.15 -13.68
CA HIS A 115 21.38 20.69 -14.38
C HIS A 115 22.64 20.86 -13.50
N ASN A 116 22.50 20.79 -12.18
CA ASN A 116 23.61 20.85 -11.22
C ASN A 116 24.12 19.44 -10.87
N GLY A 117 23.49 18.38 -11.40
CA GLY A 117 23.79 17.00 -11.04
C GLY A 117 23.14 16.54 -9.73
N ASN A 118 22.18 17.29 -9.18
CA ASN A 118 21.43 16.81 -8.02
C ASN A 118 20.43 15.73 -8.47
N ILE A 119 20.28 14.70 -7.64
CA ILE A 119 19.41 13.56 -7.92
C ILE A 119 18.24 13.56 -6.94
N ALA A 120 17.03 13.38 -7.46
CA ALA A 120 15.83 13.11 -6.67
C ALA A 120 15.15 11.84 -7.17
N ALA A 121 14.64 11.04 -6.24
CA ALA A 121 13.88 9.83 -6.54
C ALA A 121 12.60 9.78 -5.70
N GLY A 122 11.55 9.20 -6.26
CA GLY A 122 10.28 9.02 -5.58
C GLY A 122 9.52 7.81 -6.11
N THR A 123 8.67 7.24 -5.27
CA THR A 123 7.81 6.11 -5.64
C THR A 123 6.45 6.26 -4.96
N SER A 124 5.37 5.92 -5.67
CA SER A 124 4.01 5.93 -5.12
C SER A 124 3.26 4.70 -5.59
N THR A 125 2.46 4.11 -4.70
CA THR A 125 1.73 2.86 -4.92
C THR A 125 0.50 2.74 -4.03
N ASN A 126 -0.54 2.07 -4.51
CA ASN A 126 -1.64 1.56 -3.68
C ASN A 126 -1.31 0.17 -3.06
N GLY A 127 -0.21 -0.44 -3.48
CA GLY A 127 0.18 -1.81 -3.16
C GLY A 127 -0.62 -2.85 -3.95
N ALA A 128 -0.42 -4.11 -3.61
CA ALA A 128 -1.13 -5.19 -4.28
C ALA A 128 -2.65 -5.14 -4.01
N LYS A 129 -3.46 -5.42 -5.03
CA LYS A 129 -4.93 -5.55 -4.87
C LYS A 129 -5.23 -6.63 -3.85
N PHE A 130 -6.19 -6.36 -2.95
CA PHE A 130 -6.65 -7.29 -1.91
C PHE A 130 -5.57 -7.75 -0.91
N LYS A 131 -4.50 -6.96 -0.74
CA LYS A 131 -3.49 -7.17 0.30
C LYS A 131 -4.10 -7.29 1.70
N ILE A 132 -3.40 -8.00 2.59
CA ILE A 132 -3.72 -7.97 4.02
C ILE A 132 -3.63 -6.51 4.49
N PRO A 133 -4.63 -5.98 5.23
CA PRO A 133 -4.59 -4.63 5.74
C PRO A 133 -3.35 -4.38 6.59
N GLY A 134 -2.54 -3.41 6.18
CA GLY A 134 -1.29 -3.00 6.81
C GLY A 134 -0.46 -2.13 5.88
#